data_AF-A0A1R1X6A9-F1
#
_entry.id   AF-A0A1R1X6A9-F1
#
_cell.length_a   1.000
_cell.length_b   1.000
_cell.length_c   1.000
_cell.angle_alpha   90.00
_cell.angle_beta   90.00
_cell.angle_gamma   90.00
#
_symmetry.space_group_name_H-M   'P 1'
#
loop_
_entity.id
_entity.type
_entity.pdbx_description
1 polymer ?
#
loop_
_entity_poly.entity_id
_entity_poly.type
_entity_poly.pdbx_seq_one_letter_code
_entity_poly.pdbx_strand_id
1 'polypeptide(L)'
;MFGLASARMFPKNATVFAAIKSSARLSTPVAPIASLLKMRNASLFHSKVPTLPSSKSVITEETISRMMSAALVPILGVSFLYGPQPINDLLLGIVFPIHAYIGISSSITDYTHKRRYPKLNFLFTWMLNIGTLIALYGCWVINTTDVGLTAFVQKLWNAKSTKQIE
;
A
#
# COMPACT_ATOMS: atom_id res chain seq x y z
N MET A 1 80.58 -28.44 -17.04
CA MET A 1 79.81 -29.56 -16.47
C MET A 1 78.38 -29.50 -17.01
N PHE A 2 78.00 -30.54 -17.77
CA PHE A 2 76.67 -31.13 -18.06
C PHE A 2 75.39 -30.31 -17.72
N GLY A 3 74.31 -30.27 -18.51
CA GLY A 3 73.94 -30.93 -19.77
C GLY A 3 72.44 -30.75 -20.10
N LEU A 4 72.16 -30.55 -21.40
CA LEU A 4 71.03 -30.91 -22.26
C LEU A 4 69.61 -31.31 -21.74
N ALA A 5 68.63 -30.55 -22.24
CA ALA A 5 67.36 -30.89 -22.91
C ALA A 5 66.69 -32.30 -22.86
N SER A 6 65.35 -32.23 -22.68
CA SER A 6 64.26 -32.98 -23.36
C SER A 6 63.98 -34.45 -23.00
N ALA A 7 62.73 -34.76 -22.61
CA ALA A 7 61.79 -35.55 -23.42
C ALA A 7 60.53 -36.01 -22.64
N ARG A 8 59.41 -36.07 -23.37
CA ARG A 8 58.11 -36.69 -23.05
C ARG A 8 58.22 -38.09 -22.42
N MET A 9 57.25 -38.48 -21.58
CA MET A 9 56.33 -39.62 -21.83
C MET A 9 55.44 -39.95 -20.61
N PHE A 10 54.14 -39.71 -20.74
CA PHE A 10 53.10 -40.62 -20.22
C PHE A 10 52.90 -41.76 -21.25
N PRO A 11 52.09 -42.82 -21.03
CA PRO A 11 51.65 -43.53 -19.81
C PRO A 11 51.80 -45.08 -19.98
N LYS A 12 51.69 -45.90 -18.93
CA LYS A 12 51.37 -47.34 -19.06
C LYS A 12 50.57 -47.85 -17.84
N ASN A 13 49.64 -48.79 -18.12
CA ASN A 13 48.82 -49.69 -17.28
C ASN A 13 47.58 -49.12 -16.52
N ALA A 14 46.36 -49.12 -17.10
CA ALA A 14 45.43 -50.24 -17.31
C ALA A 14 45.04 -50.95 -16.00
N THR A 15 43.84 -50.74 -15.45
CA THR A 15 42.67 -51.67 -15.41
C THR A 15 42.00 -51.44 -14.03
N VAL A 16 40.71 -51.60 -13.72
CA VAL A 16 39.55 -52.24 -14.34
C VAL A 16 38.29 -51.77 -13.58
N PHE A 17 37.17 -51.74 -14.31
CA PHE A 17 35.77 -51.68 -13.87
C PHE A 17 35.47 -51.94 -12.38
N ALA A 18 34.77 -50.99 -11.74
CA ALA A 18 33.92 -51.27 -10.58
C ALA A 18 32.46 -50.96 -10.94
N ALA A 19 31.62 -51.98 -10.80
CA ALA A 19 30.26 -52.06 -11.31
C ALA A 19 29.28 -51.08 -10.65
N ILE A 20 28.51 -50.36 -11.47
CA ILE A 20 27.32 -49.61 -11.05
C ILE A 20 26.18 -50.61 -10.86
N LYS A 21 25.86 -50.98 -9.62
CA LYS A 21 24.60 -51.66 -9.31
C LYS A 21 23.48 -50.63 -9.20
N SER A 22 22.76 -50.40 -10.29
CA SER A 22 21.50 -49.64 -10.29
C SER A 22 20.39 -50.48 -9.64
N SER A 23 20.09 -50.22 -8.37
CA SER A 23 18.85 -50.72 -7.74
C SER A 23 17.79 -49.63 -7.85
N ALA A 24 17.04 -49.64 -8.95
CA ALA A 24 15.85 -48.81 -9.10
C ALA A 24 14.76 -49.33 -8.14
N ARG A 25 14.48 -48.60 -7.06
CA ARG A 25 13.20 -48.73 -6.34
C ARG A 25 12.27 -47.64 -6.83
N LEU A 26 11.27 -48.07 -7.59
CA LEU A 26 10.15 -47.26 -8.08
C LEU A 26 9.32 -46.80 -6.86
N SER A 27 9.51 -45.56 -6.42
CA SER A 27 8.69 -44.95 -5.35
C SER A 27 7.55 -44.18 -6.01
N THR A 28 6.32 -44.64 -5.80
CA THR A 28 5.10 -43.97 -6.24
C THR A 28 4.85 -42.70 -5.41
N PRO A 29 4.70 -41.50 -5.99
CA PRO A 29 4.36 -40.31 -5.23
C PRO A 29 2.84 -40.19 -5.09
N VAL A 30 2.21 -41.06 -4.30
CA VAL A 30 0.89 -40.71 -3.74
C VAL A 30 1.18 -39.94 -2.47
N ALA A 31 1.39 -38.63 -2.60
CA ALA A 31 1.45 -37.74 -1.44
C ALA A 31 0.08 -37.79 -0.72
N PRO A 32 0.02 -38.15 0.58
CA PRO A 32 -1.24 -38.15 1.29
C PRO A 32 -1.74 -36.71 1.41
N ILE A 33 -3.02 -36.49 1.10
CA ILE A 33 -3.75 -35.20 1.21
C ILE A 33 -3.57 -34.52 2.58
N ALA A 34 -3.17 -35.27 3.61
CA ALA A 34 -2.78 -34.77 4.92
C ALA A 34 -1.56 -33.83 4.92
N SER A 35 -0.63 -33.94 3.96
CA SER A 35 0.51 -33.00 3.83
C SER A 35 0.08 -31.65 3.27
N LEU A 36 -1.01 -31.60 2.49
CA LEU A 36 -1.59 -30.38 1.94
C LEU A 36 -2.21 -29.51 3.04
N LEU A 37 -2.82 -30.13 4.05
CA LEU A 37 -3.39 -29.44 5.22
C LEU A 37 -2.32 -28.95 6.23
N LYS A 38 -1.08 -29.44 6.13
CA LYS A 38 0.06 -28.99 6.94
C LYS A 38 0.74 -27.73 6.36
N MET A 39 0.36 -27.27 5.17
CA MET A 39 0.76 -25.96 4.62
C MET A 39 -0.16 -24.82 5.08
N ARG A 40 -1.05 -25.07 6.05
CA ARG A 40 -1.90 -24.05 6.68
C ARG A 40 -1.22 -23.36 7.87
N ASN A 41 0.07 -23.04 7.76
CA ASN A 41 0.70 -22.03 8.61
C ASN A 41 0.89 -20.80 7.72
N ALA A 42 -0.13 -19.94 7.72
CA ALA A 42 -0.23 -18.72 6.93
C ALA A 42 0.73 -17.62 7.45
N SER A 43 2.03 -17.89 7.47
CA SER A 43 3.08 -16.87 7.58
C SER A 43 3.70 -16.52 6.23
N LEU A 44 3.14 -17.04 5.13
CA LEU A 44 3.66 -16.90 3.76
C LEU A 44 3.52 -15.51 3.13
N PHE A 45 3.02 -14.49 3.85
CA PHE A 45 2.84 -13.14 3.31
C PHE A 45 3.65 -12.04 3.98
N HIS A 46 4.59 -12.36 4.87
CA HIS A 46 5.52 -11.36 5.39
C HIS A 46 6.93 -11.57 4.83
N SER A 47 7.10 -11.29 3.54
CA SER A 47 8.44 -11.05 2.99
C SER A 47 9.00 -9.81 3.69
N LYS A 48 10.01 -10.00 4.53
CA LYS A 48 10.74 -8.90 5.16
C LYS A 48 11.58 -8.23 4.08
N VAL A 49 10.96 -7.29 3.37
CA VAL A 49 11.64 -6.44 2.39
C VAL A 49 12.73 -5.65 3.13
N PRO A 50 13.94 -5.49 2.59
CA PRO A 50 14.96 -4.65 3.20
C PRO A 50 14.42 -3.23 3.33
N THR A 51 14.10 -2.82 4.55
CA THR A 51 13.68 -1.45 4.84
C THR A 51 14.94 -0.60 4.93
N LEU A 52 15.06 0.41 4.06
CA LEU A 52 16.05 1.47 4.21
C LEU A 52 15.88 2.10 5.61
N PRO A 53 16.96 2.60 6.25
CA PRO A 53 16.83 3.31 7.52
C PRO A 53 15.95 4.55 7.29
N SER A 54 14.68 4.40 7.64
CA SER A 54 13.67 5.43 7.44
C SER A 54 13.74 6.39 8.63
N SER A 55 13.83 7.69 8.36
CA SER A 55 13.75 8.70 9.41
C SER A 55 12.45 8.50 10.21
N LYS A 56 12.48 8.77 11.52
CA LYS A 56 11.30 8.62 12.39
C LYS A 56 10.08 9.37 11.84
N SER A 57 10.30 10.51 11.18
CA SER A 57 9.25 11.30 10.53
C SER A 57 8.55 10.56 9.39
N VAL A 58 9.27 9.78 8.59
CA VAL A 58 8.67 9.05 7.46
C VAL A 58 7.80 7.90 7.98
N ILE A 59 8.25 7.21 9.03
CA ILE A 59 7.48 6.14 9.68
C ILE A 59 6.18 6.70 10.28
N THR A 60 6.23 7.90 10.90
CA THR A 60 5.03 8.54 11.45
C THR A 60 4.04 8.93 10.36
N GLU A 61 4.49 9.52 9.24
CA GLU A 61 3.63 9.91 8.12
C GLU A 61 2.95 8.69 7.48
N GLU A 62 3.69 7.61 7.26
CA GLU A 62 3.15 6.35 6.73
C GLU A 62 2.09 5.77 7.67
N THR A 63 2.36 5.76 8.98
CA THR A 63 1.43 5.24 9.98
C THR A 63 0.15 6.09 10.06
N ILE A 64 0.27 7.41 10.02
CA ILE A 64 -0.88 8.34 10.03
C ILE A 64 -1.74 8.14 8.78
N SER A 65 -1.13 8.00 7.60
CA SER A 65 -1.87 7.79 6.35
C SER A 65 -2.74 6.52 6.38
N ARG A 66 -2.20 5.43 6.93
CA ARG A 66 -2.91 4.17 7.11
C ARG A 66 -4.01 4.27 8.14
N MET A 67 -3.72 4.92 9.27
CA MET A 67 -4.71 5.13 10.33
C MET A 67 -5.89 5.96 9.84
N MET A 68 -5.64 7.04 9.11
CA MET A 68 -6.70 7.90 8.57
C MET A 68 -7.58 7.14 7.56
N SER A 69 -6.95 6.33 6.69
CA SER A 69 -7.67 5.47 5.74
C SER A 69 -8.52 4.41 6.45
N ALA A 70 -7.98 3.79 7.51
CA ALA A 70 -8.69 2.80 8.31
C ALA A 70 -9.86 3.41 9.10
N ALA A 71 -9.69 4.64 9.62
CA ALA A 71 -10.73 5.37 10.34
C ALA A 71 -11.89 5.81 9.42
N LEU A 72 -11.62 6.09 8.15
CA LEU A 72 -12.64 6.53 7.19
C LEU A 72 -13.70 5.44 6.93
N VAL A 73 -13.30 4.17 6.95
CA VAL A 73 -14.19 3.03 6.65
C VAL A 73 -15.38 2.94 7.61
N PRO A 74 -15.22 2.89 8.95
CA PRO A 74 -16.36 2.84 9.87
C PRO A 74 -17.17 4.14 9.87
N ILE A 75 -16.54 5.32 9.72
CA ILE A 75 -17.25 6.61 9.68
C ILE A 75 -18.20 6.68 8.47
N LEU A 76 -17.73 6.26 7.30
CA LEU A 76 -18.57 6.14 6.12
C LEU A 76 -19.65 5.06 6.30
N GLY A 77 -19.30 3.91 6.88
CA GLY A 77 -20.26 2.86 7.20
C GLY A 77 -21.42 3.37 8.07
N VAL A 78 -21.14 4.15 9.11
CA VAL A 78 -22.17 4.78 9.94
C VAL A 78 -23.02 5.76 9.13
N SER A 79 -22.39 6.58 8.29
CA SER A 79 -23.08 7.54 7.42
C SER A 79 -24.09 6.88 6.48
N PHE A 80 -23.71 5.72 5.90
CA PHE A 80 -24.57 4.99 4.96
C PHE A 80 -25.69 4.20 5.66
N LEU A 81 -25.41 3.59 6.81
CA LEU A 81 -26.37 2.70 7.48
C LEU A 81 -27.35 3.44 8.40
N TYR A 82 -26.86 4.43 9.16
CA TYR A 82 -27.66 5.15 10.16
C TYR A 82 -28.15 6.51 9.69
N GLY A 83 -27.69 6.98 8.52
CA GLY A 83 -28.07 8.26 7.96
C GLY A 83 -27.45 9.45 8.70
N PRO A 84 -28.09 10.64 8.67
CA PRO A 84 -27.49 11.86 9.18
C PRO A 84 -27.37 11.90 10.70
N GLN A 85 -26.14 11.96 11.20
CA GLN A 85 -25.83 11.98 12.63
C GLN A 85 -24.80 13.08 12.91
N PRO A 86 -25.09 14.09 13.74
CA PRO A 86 -24.22 15.27 13.92
C PRO A 86 -22.79 14.94 14.37
N ILE A 87 -22.62 13.97 15.28
CA ILE A 87 -21.27 13.53 15.74
C ILE A 87 -20.48 12.91 14.59
N ASN A 88 -21.14 12.04 13.81
CA ASN A 88 -20.48 11.34 12.72
C ASN A 88 -20.16 12.30 11.57
N ASP A 89 -21.02 13.28 11.32
CA ASP A 89 -20.80 14.35 10.34
C ASP A 89 -19.65 15.26 10.75
N LEU A 90 -19.48 15.56 12.06
CA LEU A 90 -18.32 16.29 12.56
C LEU A 90 -17.02 15.51 12.33
N LEU A 91 -17.02 14.21 12.67
CA LEU A 91 -15.88 13.33 12.42
C LEU A 91 -15.55 13.24 10.93
N LEU A 92 -16.56 13.05 10.09
CA LEU A 92 -16.41 13.01 8.64
C LEU A 92 -15.82 14.32 8.10
N GLY A 93 -16.28 15.47 8.61
CA GLY A 93 -15.79 16.79 8.24
C GLY A 93 -14.33 17.07 8.61
N ILE A 94 -13.72 16.27 9.49
CA ILE A 94 -12.31 16.40 9.87
C ILE A 94 -11.45 15.32 9.18
N VAL A 95 -11.86 14.06 9.32
CA VAL A 95 -11.09 12.90 8.84
C VAL A 95 -11.00 12.90 7.32
N PHE A 96 -12.09 13.23 6.61
CA PHE A 96 -12.12 13.21 5.15
C PHE A 96 -11.19 14.25 4.52
N PRO A 97 -11.24 15.56 4.88
CA PRO A 97 -10.29 16.54 4.34
C PRO A 97 -8.83 16.23 4.65
N ILE A 98 -8.52 15.70 5.84
CA ILE A 98 -7.15 15.34 6.21
C ILE A 98 -6.66 14.14 5.37
N HIS A 99 -7.49 13.11 5.18
CA HIS A 99 -7.16 11.99 4.29
C HIS A 99 -6.86 12.49 2.85
N ALA A 100 -7.70 13.38 2.33
CA ALA A 100 -7.52 13.99 1.02
C ALA A 100 -6.22 14.82 0.94
N TYR A 101 -5.88 15.57 1.98
CA TYR A 101 -4.62 16.33 2.06
C TYR A 101 -3.40 15.43 1.92
N ILE A 102 -3.37 14.31 2.64
CA ILE A 102 -2.24 13.35 2.59
C ILE A 102 -2.13 12.74 1.18
N GLY A 103 -3.25 12.36 0.56
CA GLY A 103 -3.26 11.77 -0.79
C GLY A 103 -2.90 12.75 -1.91
N ILE A 104 -3.31 14.02 -1.81
CA ILE A 104 -2.92 15.03 -2.80
C ILE A 104 -1.47 15.45 -2.58
N SER A 105 -1.01 15.52 -1.33
CA SER A 105 0.39 15.82 -1.00
C SER A 105 1.36 14.81 -1.63
N SER A 106 1.05 13.50 -1.56
CA SER A 106 1.86 12.47 -2.23
C SER A 106 1.83 12.60 -3.76
N SER A 107 0.67 12.94 -4.33
CA SER A 107 0.56 13.20 -5.77
C SER A 107 1.43 14.39 -6.21
N ILE A 108 1.49 15.45 -5.40
CA ILE A 108 2.35 16.62 -5.66
C ILE A 108 3.82 16.23 -5.59
N THR A 109 4.23 15.41 -4.62
CA THR A 109 5.64 14.97 -4.50
C THR A 109 6.08 14.13 -5.69
N ASP A 110 5.20 13.27 -6.20
CA ASP A 110 5.53 12.32 -7.27
C ASP A 110 5.57 12.98 -8.66
N TYR A 111 4.68 13.93 -8.94
CA TYR A 111 4.61 14.56 -10.27
C TYR A 111 5.27 15.93 -10.32
N THR A 112 5.19 16.72 -9.25
CA THR A 112 5.67 18.11 -9.22
C THR A 112 6.94 18.23 -8.40
N HIS A 113 8.00 17.59 -8.86
CA HIS A 113 9.29 17.59 -8.18
C HIS A 113 9.95 18.98 -8.12
N LYS A 114 10.41 19.38 -6.92
CA LYS A 114 11.11 20.66 -6.65
C LYS A 114 12.31 20.90 -7.56
N ARG A 115 13.04 19.84 -7.94
CA ARG A 115 14.25 19.93 -8.77
C ARG A 115 13.98 20.41 -10.19
N ARG A 116 12.82 20.04 -10.77
CA ARG A 116 12.47 20.41 -12.15
C ARG A 116 11.51 21.60 -12.20
N TYR A 117 10.54 21.66 -11.29
CA TYR A 117 9.48 22.67 -11.30
C TYR A 117 9.35 23.34 -9.93
N PRO A 118 10.32 24.16 -9.49
CA PRO A 118 10.30 24.76 -8.15
C PRO A 118 9.11 25.72 -7.95
N LYS A 119 8.78 26.53 -8.96
CA LYS A 119 7.66 27.48 -8.90
C LYS A 119 6.30 26.76 -8.82
N LEU A 120 6.12 25.71 -9.62
CA LEU A 120 4.88 24.94 -9.66
C LEU A 120 4.68 24.13 -8.38
N ASN A 121 5.76 23.51 -7.87
CA ASN A 121 5.71 22.81 -6.59
C ASN A 121 5.31 23.75 -5.44
N PHE A 122 5.89 24.96 -5.40
CA PHE A 122 5.53 25.97 -4.42
C PHE A 122 4.05 26.35 -4.52
N LEU A 123 3.57 26.65 -5.74
CA LEU A 123 2.17 27.02 -5.96
C LEU A 123 1.21 25.91 -5.51
N PHE A 124 1.41 24.67 -5.94
CA PHE A 124 0.52 23.57 -5.58
C PHE A 124 0.57 23.23 -4.10
N THR A 125 1.75 23.30 -3.47
CA THR A 125 1.85 23.09 -2.02
C THR A 125 1.04 24.14 -1.25
N TRP A 126 1.13 25.43 -1.66
CA TRP A 126 0.36 26.50 -1.03
C TRP A 126 -1.14 26.39 -1.30
N MET A 127 -1.52 26.09 -2.55
CA MET A 127 -2.92 25.87 -2.92
C MET A 127 -3.52 24.70 -2.14
N LEU A 128 -2.77 23.62 -1.95
CA LEU A 128 -3.20 22.49 -1.15
C LEU A 128 -3.40 22.89 0.32
N ASN A 129 -2.42 23.55 0.93
CA ASN A 129 -2.52 23.99 2.33
C ASN A 129 -3.72 24.91 2.56
N ILE A 130 -3.87 25.94 1.73
CA ILE A 130 -4.99 26.89 1.82
C ILE A 130 -6.31 26.18 1.53
N GLY A 131 -6.36 25.36 0.48
CA GLY A 131 -7.55 24.61 0.10
C GLY A 131 -8.03 23.66 1.20
N THR A 132 -7.13 22.97 1.89
CA THR A 132 -7.46 22.11 3.02
C THR A 132 -7.99 22.90 4.21
N LEU A 133 -7.39 24.06 4.54
CA LEU A 133 -7.90 24.92 5.61
C LEU A 133 -9.31 25.45 5.30
N ILE A 134 -9.53 25.90 4.06
CA ILE A 134 -10.85 26.35 3.61
C ILE A 134 -11.85 25.19 3.64
N ALA A 135 -11.46 23.99 3.20
CA ALA A 135 -12.33 22.82 3.22
C ALA A 135 -12.72 22.41 4.65
N LEU A 136 -11.76 22.39 5.59
CA LEU A 136 -12.01 22.13 7.00
C LEU A 136 -12.97 23.16 7.60
N TYR A 137 -12.73 24.44 7.33
CA TYR A 137 -13.60 25.52 7.78
C TYR A 137 -15.02 25.39 7.18
N GLY A 138 -15.12 25.11 5.88
CA GLY A 138 -16.40 24.90 5.21
C GLY A 138 -17.18 23.71 5.78
N CYS A 139 -16.51 22.58 6.06
CA CYS A 139 -17.13 21.45 6.72
C CYS A 139 -17.63 21.81 8.13
N TRP A 140 -16.84 22.57 8.88
CA TRP A 140 -17.24 23.05 10.21
C TRP A 140 -18.47 23.97 10.15
N VAL A 141 -18.52 24.91 9.20
CA VAL A 141 -19.67 25.80 9.00
C VAL A 141 -20.91 24.98 8.64
N ILE A 142 -20.84 24.04 7.71
CA ILE A 142 -21.98 23.19 7.31
C ILE A 142 -22.50 22.36 8.50
N ASN A 143 -21.60 21.86 9.35
CA ASN A 143 -21.98 21.05 10.51
C ASN A 143 -22.57 21.87 11.67
N THR A 144 -22.23 23.15 11.78
CA THR A 144 -22.68 24.00 12.91
C THR A 144 -23.84 24.92 12.57
N THR A 145 -23.92 25.39 11.33
CA THR A 145 -24.91 26.39 10.89
C THR A 145 -25.98 25.83 9.95
N ASP A 146 -25.75 24.67 9.36
CA ASP A 146 -26.63 24.05 8.36
C ASP A 146 -27.04 22.63 8.80
N VAL A 147 -27.65 21.85 7.89
CA VAL A 147 -28.21 20.52 8.13
C VAL A 147 -27.18 19.41 8.47
N GLY A 148 -25.89 19.65 8.26
CA GLY A 148 -24.83 18.63 8.34
C GLY A 148 -24.44 18.01 6.99
N LEU A 149 -23.21 17.50 6.92
CA LEU A 149 -22.60 16.99 5.68
C LEU A 149 -23.39 15.85 5.02
N THR A 150 -23.85 14.86 5.78
CA THR A 150 -24.51 13.69 5.18
C THR A 150 -25.94 14.02 4.72
N ALA A 151 -26.67 14.83 5.49
CA ALA A 151 -27.97 15.35 5.07
C ALA A 151 -27.85 16.27 3.84
N PHE A 152 -26.79 17.09 3.78
CA PHE A 152 -26.48 17.90 2.61
C PHE A 152 -26.26 17.04 1.37
N VAL A 153 -25.46 15.97 1.47
CA VAL A 153 -25.24 15.03 0.37
C VAL A 153 -26.54 14.33 -0.05
N GLN A 154 -27.40 13.95 0.89
CA GLN A 154 -28.71 13.35 0.57
C GLN A 154 -29.62 14.31 -0.20
N LYS A 155 -29.67 15.60 0.21
CA LYS A 155 -30.43 16.62 -0.51
C LYS A 155 -29.86 16.87 -1.91
N LEU A 156 -28.52 16.93 -2.01
CA LEU A 156 -27.84 17.11 -3.29
C LEU A 156 -28.15 15.97 -4.27
N TRP A 157 -28.17 14.72 -3.77
CA TRP A 157 -28.48 13.55 -4.58
C TRP A 157 -29.94 13.55 -5.10
N ASN A 158 -30.88 14.02 -4.29
CA ASN A 158 -32.31 14.02 -4.62
C ASN A 158 -32.79 15.32 -5.31
N ALA A 159 -31.92 16.31 -5.49
CA ALA A 159 -32.29 17.65 -5.97
C ALA A 159 -33.03 17.66 -7.32
N LYS A 160 -32.72 16.71 -8.22
CA LYS A 160 -33.39 16.61 -9.52
C LYS A 160 -34.88 16.25 -9.41
N SER A 161 -35.24 15.41 -8.43
CA SER A 161 -36.62 14.95 -8.25
C SER A 161 -37.54 16.08 -7.80
N THR A 162 -37.03 16.99 -6.97
CA THR A 162 -37.80 18.10 -6.42
C THR A 162 -38.21 19.11 -7.50
N LYS A 163 -37.33 19.39 -8.47
CA LYS A 163 -37.60 20.33 -9.59
C LYS A 163 -38.69 19.89 -10.58
N GLN A 164 -39.17 18.66 -10.52
CA GLN A 164 -40.22 18.15 -11.43
C GLN A 164 -41.63 18.32 -10.87
N ILE A 165 -41.74 18.75 -9.60
CA ILE A 165 -43.01 18.83 -8.86
C ILE A 165 -43.51 20.29 -8.80
N GLU A 166 -42.62 21.26 -9.06
CA GLU A 166 -42.93 22.68 -9.24
C GLU A 166 -43.14 22.99 -10.73
#